data_AF-A0AAA9SLH8-F1
#
_entry.id   AF-A0AAA9SLH8-F1
#
_cell.length_a   1.000
_cell.length_b   1.000
_cell.length_c   1.000
_cell.angle_alpha   90.00
_cell.angle_beta   90.00
_cell.angle_gamma   90.00
#
_symmetry.space_group_name_H-M   'P 1'
#
loop_
_entity.id
_entity.type
_entity.pdbx_description
1 polymer ?
#
loop_
_entity_poly.entity_id
_entity_poly.type
_entity_poly.pdbx_seq_one_letter_code
_entity_poly.pdbx_strand_id
1 'polypeptide(L)' 'YLFWYVQHLNKAPQLLLKGLTADKKVEHEGFQATPIKRDSSFHLQKQAVQASDSAVYYCALSDTVREGCGGAEHKP' A
#
# COMPACT_ATOMS: atom_id res chain seq x y z
N TYR A 1 -5.96 -6.21 9.96
CA TYR A 1 -4.69 -5.89 9.29
C TYR A 1 -4.87 -4.58 8.56
N LEU A 2 -3.81 -3.81 8.37
CA LEU A 2 -3.82 -2.53 7.64
C LEU A 2 -2.69 -2.56 6.62
N PHE A 3 -2.97 -2.06 5.42
CA PHE A 3 -2.06 -2.17 4.30
C PHE A 3 -1.88 -0.82 3.62
N TRP A 4 -0.66 -0.59 3.13
CA TRP A 4 -0.35 0.43 2.15
C TRP A 4 0.14 -0.24 0.89
N TYR A 5 -0.44 0.16 -0.24
CA TYR A 5 0.05 -0.19 -1.57
C TYR A 5 0.57 1.06 -2.26
N VAL A 6 1.59 0.88 -3.09
CA VAL A 6 2.10 1.89 -4.01
C VAL A 6 1.87 1.43 -5.44
N GLN A 7 1.37 2.33 -6.28
CA GLN A 7 1.15 2.09 -7.70
C GLN A 7 1.88 3.13 -8.52
N HIS A 8 2.91 2.67 -9.23
CA HIS A 8 3.60 3.46 -10.24
C HIS A 8 2.85 3.37 -11.58
N LEU A 9 3.10 4.34 -12.46
CA LEU A 9 2.45 4.40 -13.78
C LEU A 9 2.55 3.06 -14.53
N ASN A 10 1.41 2.59 -15.04
CA ASN A 10 1.27 1.34 -15.80
C ASN A 10 1.70 0.07 -15.04
N LYS A 11 1.85 0.12 -13.72
CA LYS A 11 2.10 -1.06 -12.88
C LYS A 11 0.86 -1.43 -12.08
N ALA A 12 0.73 -2.70 -11.74
CA ALA A 12 -0.20 -3.14 -10.73
C ALA A 12 0.20 -2.56 -9.35
N PRO A 13 -0.76 -2.32 -8.44
CA PRO A 13 -0.45 -1.97 -7.06
C PRO A 13 0.48 -3.01 -6.41
N GLN A 14 1.50 -2.53 -5.70
CA GLN A 14 2.47 -3.36 -5.00
C GLN A 14 2.39 -3.07 -3.51
N LEU A 15 2.52 -4.11 -2.69
CA LEU A 15 2.48 -3.97 -1.24
C LEU A 15 3.70 -3.16 -0.78
N LEU A 16 3.45 -2.03 -0.13
CA LEU A 16 4.48 -1.15 0.43
C LEU A 16 4.70 -1.42 1.92
N LEU A 17 3.62 -1.40 2.72
CA LEU A 17 3.65 -1.70 4.15
C LEU A 17 2.45 -2.54 4.55
N LYS A 18 2.66 -3.41 5.55
CA LYS A 18 1.61 -4.20 6.20
C LYS A 18 1.80 -4.11 7.70
N GLY A 19 0.74 -3.77 8.43
CA GLY A 19 0.75 -3.74 9.90
C GLY A 19 -0.48 -4.44 10.48
N LEU A 20 -0.33 -5.02 11.67
CA LEU A 20 -1.46 -5.32 12.55
C LEU A 20 -1.78 -4.12 13.42
N THR A 21 -3.04 -3.99 13.82
CA THR A 21 -3.51 -2.97 14.78
C THR A 21 -2.82 -3.04 16.15
N ALA A 22 -2.13 -4.14 16.45
CA ALA A 22 -1.33 -4.34 17.66
C ALA A 22 0.17 -4.06 17.48
N ASP A 23 0.64 -3.91 16.24
CA ASP A 23 2.06 -3.75 15.94
C ASP A 23 2.57 -2.35 16.29
N LYS A 24 3.90 -2.23 16.35
CA LYS A 24 4.59 -0.94 16.42
C LYS A 24 4.75 -0.37 15.01
N LYS A 25 5.47 0.75 14.89
CA LYS A 25 5.89 1.35 13.62
C LYS A 25 6.49 0.30 12.68
N VAL A 26 6.01 0.24 11.44
CA VAL A 26 6.54 -0.59 10.35
C VAL A 26 7.26 0.32 9.35
N GLU A 27 8.34 -0.16 8.73
CA GLU A 27 9.17 0.62 7.82
C GLU A 27 9.65 -0.20 6.62
N HIS A 28 9.65 0.39 5.43
CA HIS A 28 10.12 -0.19 4.18
C HIS A 28 10.45 0.92 3.17
N GLU A 29 11.61 0.86 2.51
CA GLU A 29 12.04 1.85 1.50
C GLU A 29 11.96 3.32 1.98
N GLY A 30 12.22 3.56 3.27
CA GLY A 30 12.14 4.90 3.88
C GLY A 30 10.71 5.39 4.13
N PHE A 31 9.70 4.60 3.76
CA PHE A 31 8.32 4.78 4.19
C PHE A 31 8.10 4.12 5.54
N GLN A 32 7.30 4.76 6.37
CA GLN A 32 7.02 4.38 7.74
C GLN A 32 5.51 4.44 7.94
N ALA A 33 4.92 3.49 8.68
CA ALA A 33 3.53 3.61 9.11
C ALA A 33 3.36 3.12 10.53
N THR A 34 2.63 3.89 11.33
CA THR A 34 2.33 3.56 12.73
C THR A 34 0.82 3.32 12.87
N PRO A 35 0.38 2.15 13.36
CA PRO A 35 -1.02 1.92 13.64
C PRO A 35 -1.44 2.71 14.88
N ILE A 36 -2.48 3.53 14.74
CA ILE A 36 -3.02 4.37 15.81
C ILE A 36 -4.34 3.75 16.27
N LYS A 37 -4.32 3.09 17.43
CA LYS A 37 -5.49 2.35 17.96
C LYS A 37 -6.69 3.25 18.25
N ARG A 38 -6.46 4.45 18.80
CA ARG A 38 -7.53 5.38 19.17
C ARG A 38 -8.38 5.78 17.97
N ASP A 39 -7.71 6.10 16.87
CA ASP A 39 -8.34 6.65 15.67
C ASP A 39 -8.59 5.57 14.60
N SER A 40 -8.22 4.32 14.90
CA SER A 40 -8.23 3.19 13.95
C SER A 40 -7.55 3.53 12.61
N SER A 41 -6.43 4.27 12.67
CA SER A 41 -5.74 4.78 11.49
C SER A 41 -4.34 4.18 11.31
N PHE A 42 -3.78 4.32 10.11
CA PHE A 42 -2.45 3.81 9.74
C PHE A 42 -1.78 4.80 8.81
N HIS A 43 -1.17 5.85 9.36
CA HIS A 43 -0.64 6.95 8.56
C HIS A 43 0.69 6.57 7.90
N LEU A 44 0.78 6.75 6.59
CA LEU A 44 2.03 6.63 5.84
C LEU A 44 2.88 7.89 6.00
N GLN A 45 4.17 7.74 6.28
CA GLN A 45 5.12 8.82 6.49
C GLN A 45 6.43 8.53 5.78
N LYS A 46 7.02 9.53 5.13
CA LYS A 46 8.39 9.47 4.59
C LYS A 46 9.12 10.75 4.99
N GLN A 47 10.33 10.61 5.53
CA GLN A 47 11.03 11.76 6.13
C GLN A 47 11.49 12.77 5.07
N ALA A 48 11.96 12.28 3.92
CA ALA A 48 12.39 13.09 2.79
C ALA A 48 11.72 12.57 1.51
N VAL A 49 10.73 13.32 1.03
CA VAL A 49 10.02 13.02 -0.22
C VAL A 49 10.81 13.59 -1.40
N GLN A 50 10.92 12.80 -2.45
CA GLN A 50 11.61 13.11 -3.70
C GLN A 50 10.65 12.94 -4.88
N ALA A 51 10.97 13.54 -6.02
CA ALA A 51 10.17 13.39 -7.24
C ALA A 51 10.01 11.92 -7.67
N SER A 52 11.00 11.06 -7.37
CA SER A 52 10.94 9.61 -7.62
C SER A 52 9.89 8.88 -6.80
N ASP A 53 9.40 9.46 -5.70
CA ASP A 53 8.30 8.90 -4.90
C ASP A 53 6.92 9.18 -5.51
N SER A 54 6.86 9.82 -6.68
CA SER A 54 5.59 10.14 -7.33
C SER A 54 4.88 8.86 -7.78
N ALA A 55 3.80 8.53 -7.07
CA ALA A 55 2.97 7.35 -7.31
C ALA A 55 1.57 7.56 -6.70
N VAL A 56 0.65 6.64 -6.99
CA VAL A 56 -0.64 6.58 -6.28
C VAL A 56 -0.49 5.65 -5.08
N TYR A 57 -0.94 6.09 -3.91
CA TYR A 57 -0.86 5.33 -2.67
C TYR A 57 -2.25 4.95 -2.18
N TYR A 58 -2.47 3.66 -1.91
CA TYR A 58 -3.76 3.14 -1.46
C TYR A 58 -3.64 2.57 -0.05
N CYS A 59 -4.59 2.92 0.81
CA CYS A 59 -4.78 2.23 2.09
C CYS A 59 -5.88 1.17 1.95
N ALA A 60 -5.70 0.03 2.63
CA ALA A 60 -6.72 -1.03 2.65
C ALA A 60 -6.80 -1.70 4.03
N LEU A 61 -8.00 -2.19 4.37
CA LEU A 61 -8.29 -2.92 5.62
C LEU A 61 -8.15 -4.45 5.47
N SER A 62 -8.14 -4.92 4.23
CA SER A 62 -7.95 -6.32 3.83
C SER A 62 -6.97 -6.37 2.67
N ASP A 63 -6.32 -7.51 2.49
CA ASP A 63 -5.50 -7.72 1.29
C ASP A 63 -6.37 -7.56 0.04
N THR A 64 -5.80 -6.99 -1.02
CA THR A 64 -6.51 -6.81 -2.28
C THR A 64 -6.54 -8.14 -3.02
N VAL A 65 -7.70 -8.53 -3.56
CA VAL A 65 -7.77 -9.65 -4.50
C VAL A 65 -7.00 -9.23 -5.75
N ARG A 66 -5.81 -9.79 -5.96
CA ARG A 66 -5.18 -9.74 -7.29
C ARG A 66 -6.04 -10.62 -8.17
N GLU A 67 -6.91 -10.03 -9.00
CA GLU A 67 -7.44 -10.75 -10.15
C GLU A 67 -6.24 -11.36 -10.86
N GLY A 68 -6.22 -12.68 -10.97
CA GLY A 68 -5.24 -13.37 -11.79
C GLY A 68 -5.31 -12.80 -13.20
N CYS A 69 -4.23 -12.97 -13.96
CA CYS A 69 -4.18 -12.63 -15.38
C CYS A 69 -5.22 -13.49 -16.14
N GLY A 70 -6.50 -13.13 -16.06
CA GLY A 70 -7.55 -13.56 -16.94
C GLY A 70 -7.30 -12.82 -18.24
N GLY A 71 -6.62 -13.50 -19.16
CA GLY A 71 -6.33 -12.97 -20.48
C GLY A 71 -7.58 -12.36 -21.09
N ALA A 72 -7.40 -11.23 -21.77
CA ALA A 72 -8.44 -10.67 -22.61
C ALA A 72 -8.88 -11.74 -23.63
N GLU A 73 -10.03 -12.37 -23.39
CA GLU A 73 -10.72 -13.11 -24.44
C GLU A 73 -11.34 -12.09 -25.39
N HIS A 74 -10.79 -12.07 -26.60
CA HIS A 74 -11.29 -11.28 -27.70
C HIS A 74 -12.18 -12.17 -28.58
N LYS A 75 -13.49 -11.93 -28.47
CA LYS A 75 -14.55 -12.01 -29.50
C LYS A 75 -14.81 -13.34 -30.25
N PRO A 76 -16.06 -13.52 -30.75
CA PRO A 76 -16.44 -12.95 -32.05
C PRO A 76 -17.50 -11.84 -32.03
#